data_AF-A0ABC9ZL94-F1
#
_entry.id   AF-A0ABC9ZL94-F1
#
_cell.length_a   1.000
_cell.length_b   1.000
_cell.length_c   1.000
_cell.angle_alpha   90.00
_cell.angle_beta   90.00
_cell.angle_gamma   90.00
#
_symmetry.space_group_name_H-M   'P 1'
#
loop_
_entity.id
_entity.type
_entity.pdbx_description
1 polymer ?
#
loop_
_entity_poly.entity_id
_entity_poly.type
_entity_poly.pdbx_seq_one_letter_code
_entity_poly.pdbx_strand_id
1 'polypeptide(L)' 'MSRAQLADAVGVNPQSIGALERGDHSPSLDLAFSICEVFDLPVEAVFSRTEFQPLSTEIYRKD' A
#
# COMPACT_ATOMS: atom_id res chain seq x y z
N MET A 1 -7.92 9.38 -1.72
CA MET A 1 -6.65 9.79 -2.35
C MET A 1 -6.49 9.06 -3.66
N SER A 2 -6.08 9.73 -4.74
CA SER A 2 -5.74 9.09 -6.02
C SER A 2 -4.27 8.65 -6.05
N ARG A 3 -3.89 7.80 -7.02
CA ARG A 3 -2.48 7.40 -7.21
C ARG A 3 -1.56 8.59 -7.45
N ALA A 4 -2.00 9.58 -8.22
CA ALA A 4 -1.23 10.79 -8.48
C ALA A 4 -1.01 11.61 -7.20
N GLN A 5 -2.04 11.71 -6.35
CA GLN A 5 -1.92 12.38 -5.05
C GLN A 5 -0.99 11.64 -4.09
N LEU A 6 -1.06 10.30 -4.05
CA LEU A 6 -0.14 9.51 -3.23
C LEU A 6 1.31 9.67 -3.72
N ALA A 7 1.53 9.60 -5.03
CA ALA A 7 2.83 9.76 -5.64
C ALA A 7 3.45 11.13 -5.34
N ASP A 8 2.64 12.20 -5.43
CA ASP A 8 3.03 13.55 -5.06
C ASP A 8 3.38 13.65 -3.56
N ALA A 9 2.55 13.06 -2.70
CA ALA A 9 2.76 13.06 -1.25
C ALA A 9 4.06 12.36 -0.80
N VAL A 10 4.49 11.33 -1.52
CA VAL A 10 5.72 10.57 -1.21
C VAL A 10 6.88 10.86 -2.17
N GLY A 11 6.76 11.88 -3.03
CA GLY A 11 7.83 12.36 -3.89
C GLY A 11 8.27 11.39 -5.00
N VAL A 12 7.36 10.57 -5.54
CA VAL A 12 7.67 9.58 -6.60
C VAL A 12 6.84 9.81 -7.86
N ASN A 13 7.21 9.13 -8.94
CA ASN A 13 6.40 9.13 -10.17
C ASN A 13 5.10 8.33 -9.94
N PRO A 14 3.92 8.79 -10.43
CA PRO A 14 2.67 8.02 -10.35
C PRO A 14 2.75 6.59 -10.92
N GLN A 15 3.62 6.34 -11.89
CA GLN A 15 3.88 5.00 -12.43
C GLN A 15 4.52 4.07 -11.40
N SER A 16 5.33 4.60 -10.49
CA SER A 16 5.95 3.84 -9.39
C SER A 16 4.89 3.28 -8.44
N ILE A 17 3.86 4.07 -8.10
CA ILE A 17 2.73 3.59 -7.31
C ILE A 17 1.98 2.47 -8.05
N GLY A 18 1.76 2.63 -9.37
CA GLY A 18 1.14 1.59 -10.17
C GLY A 18 1.95 0.29 -10.24
N ALA A 19 3.29 0.38 -10.34
CA ALA A 19 4.17 -0.78 -10.33
C ALA A 19 4.20 -1.47 -8.96
N LEU A 20 4.14 -0.70 -7.87
CA LEU A 20 4.04 -1.21 -6.50
C LEU A 20 2.76 -2.04 -6.32
N GLU A 21 1.61 -1.50 -6.74
CA GLU A 21 0.32 -2.19 -6.60
C GLU A 21 0.22 -3.47 -7.43
N ARG A 22 0.92 -3.54 -8.57
CA ARG A 22 1.02 -4.78 -9.37
C ARG A 22 2.02 -5.79 -8.82
N GLY A 23 2.83 -5.39 -7.84
CA GLY A 23 3.92 -6.22 -7.32
C GLY A 23 5.11 -6.35 -8.27
N ASP A 24 5.23 -5.47 -9.28
CA ASP A 24 6.33 -5.51 -10.25
C ASP A 24 7.68 -5.28 -9.55
N HIS A 25 7.70 -4.42 -8.51
CA HIS A 25 8.89 -4.04 -7.76
C HIS A 25 8.56 -3.77 -6.29
N SER A 26 9.47 -4.20 -5.39
CA SER A 26 9.41 -3.83 -3.97
C SER A 26 9.82 -2.37 -3.76
N PRO A 27 9.20 -1.63 -2.83
CA PRO A 27 9.62 -0.28 -2.49
C PRO A 27 10.98 -0.29 -1.77
N SER A 28 11.66 0.85 -1.77
CA SER A 28 12.72 1.10 -0.77
C SER A 28 12.10 1.17 0.63
N LEU A 29 12.91 0.97 1.67
CA LEU A 29 12.45 1.07 3.05
C LEU A 29 11.90 2.48 3.36
N ASP A 30 12.56 3.51 2.84
CA ASP A 30 12.16 4.92 2.96
C ASP A 30 10.79 5.20 2.31
N LEU A 31 10.58 4.70 1.09
CA LEU A 31 9.28 4.83 0.41
C LEU A 31 8.18 4.06 1.15
N ALA A 32 8.49 2.88 1.68
CA ALA A 32 7.52 2.11 2.46
C ALA A 32 7.08 2.89 3.71
N PHE A 33 8.02 3.45 4.48
CA PHE A 33 7.69 4.27 5.65
C PHE A 33 6.94 5.57 5.27
N SER A 34 7.36 6.25 4.21
CA SER A 34 6.66 7.45 3.72
C SER A 34 5.19 7.16 3.37
N ILE A 35 4.93 6.02 2.72
CA ILE A 35 3.55 5.58 2.43
C ILE A 35 2.79 5.30 3.73
N CYS A 36 3.42 4.66 4.73
CA CYS A 36 2.80 4.40 6.03
C CYS A 36 2.40 5.68 6.75
N GLU A 37 3.27 6.71 6.73
CA GLU A 37 2.99 8.03 7.31
C GLU A 37 1.80 8.73 6.65
N VAL A 38 1.68 8.65 5.31
CA VAL A 38 0.54 9.25 4.58
C VAL A 38 -0.79 8.63 5.00
N PHE A 39 -0.80 7.33 5.33
CA PHE A 39 -2.01 6.63 5.75
C PHE A 39 -2.22 6.59 7.27
N ASP A 40 -1.25 7.07 8.06
CA ASP A 40 -1.24 6.95 9.53
C ASP A 40 -1.45 5.50 10.00
N LEU A 41 -0.71 4.57 9.36
CA LEU A 41 -0.81 3.13 9.61
C LEU A 41 0.58 2.51 9.83
N PRO A 42 0.68 1.45 10.63
CA PRO A 42 1.93 0.71 10.78
C PRO A 42 2.24 -0.11 9.52
N VAL A 43 3.52 -0.50 9.35
CA VAL A 43 4.01 -1.14 8.12
C VAL A 43 3.28 -2.45 7.80
N GLU A 44 2.95 -3.24 8.81
CA GLU A 44 2.24 -4.52 8.69
C GLU A 44 0.78 -4.37 8.23
N ALA A 45 0.19 -3.17 8.38
CA ALA A 45 -1.15 -2.88 7.89
C ALA A 45 -1.14 -2.44 6.41
N VAL A 46 0.00 -1.99 5.90
CA VAL A 46 0.15 -1.49 4.52
C VAL A 46 0.82 -2.51 3.62
N PHE A 47 1.80 -3.25 4.15
CA PHE A 47 2.61 -4.20 3.39
C PHE A 47 2.58 -5.58 4.03
N SER A 48 2.42 -6.60 3.18
CA SER A 48 2.46 -8.00 3.60
C SER A 48 3.12 -8.84 2.51
N ARG A 49 3.72 -9.98 2.91
CA ARG A 49 4.21 -11.01 1.97
C ARG A 49 3.08 -11.91 1.47
N THR A 50 1.91 -11.82 2.08
CA THR A 50 0.70 -12.56 1.70
C THR A 50 -0.38 -11.57 1.34
N GLU A 51 -1.19 -11.88 0.32
CA GLU A 51 -2.30 -11.02 -0.07
C GLU A 51 -3.28 -10.78 1.09
N PHE A 52 -3.69 -9.52 1.26
CA PHE A 52 -4.73 -9.17 2.21
C PHE A 52 -6.05 -9.78 1.76
N GLN A 53 -6.78 -10.35 2.70
CA GLN A 53 -8.11 -10.86 2.42
C GLN A 53 -9.06 -9.67 2.19
N PRO A 54 -10.02 -9.79 1.24
CA PRO A 54 -11.07 -8.79 1.13
C PRO A 54 -11.81 -8.67 2.46
N LEU A 55 -12.11 -7.44 2.88
CA LEU A 55 -12.81 -7.17 4.14
C LEU A 55 -14.15 -7.93 4.23
N SER A 56 -14.83 -8.16 3.09
CA SER A 56 -16.04 -8.97 3.04
C SER A 56 -15.82 -10.42 3.50
N THR A 57 -14.67 -11.01 3.17
CA THR A 57 -14.30 -12.36 3.60
C THR A 57 -14.12 -12.42 5.11
N GLU A 58 -13.64 -11.35 5.74
CA GLU A 58 -13.48 -11.29 7.19
C GLU A 58 -14.81 -11.02 7.89
N ILE A 59 -15.63 -10.09 7.38
CA ILE A 59 -16.91 -9.71 7.99
C ILE A 59 -17.96 -10.82 7.88
N TYR A 60 -18.01 -11.53 6.75
CA TYR A 60 -19.04 -12.56 6.49
C TYR A 60 -18.56 -13.99 6.68
N ARG A 61 -17.37 -14.20 7.25
CA ARG A 61 -16.96 -15.54 7.69
C ARG A 61 -17.87 -15.95 8.84
N LYS A 62 -18.97 -16.63 8.50
CA LYS A 62 -19.78 -17.40 9.46
C LYS A 62 -18.91 -18.58 9.87
N ASP A 63 -18.67 -18.73 11.16
CA ASP A 63 -18.13 -19.96 11.74
C ASP A 63 -18.97 -21.18 11.31
#